data_AF-A0A416VRH7-F1
#
_entry.id   AF-A0A416VRH7-F1
#
_cell.length_a   1.000
_cell.length_b   1.000
_cell.length_c   1.000
_cell.angle_alpha   90.00
_cell.angle_beta   90.00
_cell.angle_gamma   90.00
#
_symmetry.space_group_name_H-M   'P 1'
#
loop_
_entity.id
_entity.type
_entity.pdbx_description
1 polymer ?
#
loop_
_entity_poly.entity_id
_entity_poly.type
_entity_poly.pdbx_seq_one_letter_code
_entity_poly.pdbx_strand_id
1 'polypeptide(L)'
;MLLQMITIREERKAFHEVALIFSEWGWGFKEQNQDWGFDVLIEMAYQKRLTGKVGFLQIKGGESNFYRGRHGVTFYFSQEHKDYWLTLGERNPFFIILDDFSEGKIYWFLLTEEKIVRTSKEFKVIIPYENLLNVDARERFENILVNYPFEADEDDKVLSDNKSIKNTPFDLEIFYKIDVKKGLLCCLKEKKNKINIVLGYNPDVNSWDKEKEELDWKDPYYYTLWDLKQFIRDKYLSLKLKDVSNILESIKYEIESIVEEEGIQKLAGVLFDWDNLGKDIYKYKDFVRAFEQFSGLSKGRYKVRTVGQTVEFVTNNKKYVIDTYQGKTWELKTLIENECYEEIYTETDEYIWSEIYLDGGIEKIDFIPKMLEQWERYWDQLYRQVEENVGETSHLDSMKESSWKRFQIFEAGYDDIGDIIRYAWELGDMELYPIAVLTMMNIFDRECCYEEYCECEFYGGVTWKSICLDNNDEGKFFYIKEQDE
;
A
#
# COMPACT_ATOMS: atom_id res chain seq x y z
N MET A 1 6.44 19.60 19.18
CA MET A 1 7.21 18.34 19.17
C MET A 1 6.44 17.17 19.77
N LEU A 2 6.33 16.97 21.09
CA LEU A 2 5.63 15.80 21.68
C LEU A 2 4.13 15.73 21.32
N LEU A 3 3.40 16.85 21.35
CA LEU A 3 2.00 16.91 20.91
C LEU A 3 1.83 16.66 19.40
N GLN A 4 2.72 17.23 18.57
CA GLN A 4 2.70 17.03 17.11
C GLN A 4 2.99 15.58 16.72
N MET A 5 3.93 14.91 17.39
CA MET A 5 4.22 13.49 17.16
C MET A 5 3.04 12.58 17.58
N ILE A 6 2.29 12.97 18.61
CA ILE A 6 1.05 12.27 19.01
C ILE A 6 -0.01 12.46 17.93
N THR A 7 -0.23 13.69 17.46
CA THR A 7 -1.20 14.00 16.40
C THR A 7 -0.89 13.27 15.09
N ILE A 8 0.38 13.22 14.66
CA ILE A 8 0.78 12.49 13.44
C ILE A 8 0.50 10.98 13.57
N ARG A 9 0.80 10.38 14.72
CA ARG A 9 0.51 8.97 14.98
C ARG A 9 -1.00 8.69 15.01
N GLU A 10 -1.77 9.61 15.56
CA GLU A 10 -3.23 9.54 15.60
C GLU A 10 -3.85 9.69 14.20
N GLU A 11 -3.36 10.62 13.39
CA GLU A 11 -3.83 10.80 12.00
C GLU A 11 -3.47 9.58 11.14
N ARG A 12 -2.25 9.04 11.24
CA ARG A 12 -1.85 7.83 10.51
C ARG A 12 -2.66 6.60 10.94
N LYS A 13 -2.98 6.48 12.22
CA LYS A 13 -3.87 5.42 12.70
C LYS A 13 -5.28 5.54 12.10
N ALA A 14 -5.87 6.73 12.13
CA ALA A 14 -7.18 6.98 11.55
C ALA A 14 -7.19 6.73 10.04
N PHE A 15 -6.12 7.12 9.36
CA PHE A 15 -5.93 6.84 7.95
C PHE A 15 -6.06 5.34 7.64
N HIS A 16 -5.34 4.48 8.37
CA HIS A 16 -5.39 3.03 8.15
C HIS A 16 -6.77 2.42 8.47
N GLU A 17 -7.45 2.89 9.52
CA GLU A 17 -8.80 2.43 9.86
C GLU A 17 -9.82 2.80 8.78
N VAL A 18 -9.69 3.99 8.19
CA VAL A 18 -10.54 4.44 7.08
C VAL A 18 -10.18 3.71 5.79
N ALA A 19 -8.89 3.55 5.49
CA ALA A 19 -8.40 2.77 4.35
C ALA A 19 -8.95 1.35 4.37
N LEU A 20 -9.00 0.75 5.56
CA LEU A 20 -9.60 -0.55 5.76
C LEU A 20 -11.06 -0.54 5.30
N ILE A 21 -11.90 0.40 5.76
CA ILE A 21 -13.34 0.46 5.42
C ILE A 21 -13.61 0.64 3.92
N PHE A 22 -12.82 1.45 3.22
CA PHE A 22 -13.03 1.67 1.79
C PHE A 22 -12.44 0.55 0.92
N SER A 23 -11.29 0.00 1.32
CA SER A 23 -10.72 -1.21 0.70
C SER A 23 -11.68 -2.39 0.86
N GLU A 24 -12.31 -2.46 2.02
CA GLU A 24 -13.44 -3.29 2.30
C GLU A 24 -14.54 -3.05 1.24
N TRP A 25 -15.01 -1.85 0.94
CA TRP A 25 -16.03 -1.69 -0.12
C TRP A 25 -15.58 -2.13 -1.53
N GLY A 26 -14.31 -2.51 -1.70
CA GLY A 26 -13.68 -2.93 -2.94
C GLY A 26 -13.31 -1.73 -3.81
N TRP A 27 -13.26 -0.54 -3.21
CA TRP A 27 -13.05 0.72 -3.89
C TRP A 27 -11.56 0.99 -4.05
N GLY A 28 -11.22 1.76 -5.07
CA GLY A 28 -9.90 2.38 -5.11
C GLY A 28 -9.77 3.28 -3.89
N PHE A 29 -8.71 3.10 -3.12
CA PHE A 29 -8.37 3.94 -2.00
C PHE A 29 -6.92 4.35 -2.22
N LYS A 30 -6.74 5.51 -2.82
CA LYS A 30 -5.43 6.03 -3.15
C LYS A 30 -5.09 7.10 -2.13
N GLU A 31 -4.13 6.79 -1.26
CA GLU A 31 -3.52 7.81 -0.40
C GLU A 31 -3.06 8.96 -1.27
N GLN A 32 -3.34 10.17 -0.81
CA GLN A 32 -2.71 11.32 -1.39
C GLN A 32 -1.48 11.70 -0.59
N ASN A 33 -0.36 11.47 -1.25
CA ASN A 33 1.01 11.49 -0.72
C ASN A 33 1.57 12.92 -0.62
N GLN A 34 0.66 13.90 -0.68
CA GLN A 34 0.93 15.30 -0.76
C GLN A 34 -0.17 16.11 -0.04
N ASP A 35 0.18 17.23 0.57
CA ASP A 35 -0.65 18.18 1.32
C ASP A 35 -1.58 18.99 0.40
N TRP A 36 -2.52 18.26 -0.18
CA TRP A 36 -3.54 18.77 -1.09
C TRP A 36 -4.74 19.25 -0.32
N GLY A 37 -4.66 19.41 0.99
CA GLY A 37 -5.84 19.58 1.81
C GLY A 37 -6.84 18.42 1.71
N PHE A 38 -6.48 17.22 1.23
CA PHE A 38 -7.26 16.01 1.47
C PHE A 38 -6.30 14.81 1.45
N ASP A 39 -6.62 13.77 2.21
CA ASP A 39 -5.68 12.68 2.47
C ASP A 39 -5.87 11.52 1.49
N VAL A 40 -7.03 11.39 0.84
CA VAL A 40 -7.35 10.22 0.00
C VAL A 40 -8.25 10.58 -1.18
N LEU A 41 -7.93 10.02 -2.34
CA LEU A 41 -8.88 9.84 -3.45
C LEU A 41 -9.50 8.46 -3.38
N ILE A 42 -10.84 8.41 -3.27
CA ILE A 42 -11.60 7.17 -3.38
C ILE A 42 -12.18 7.03 -4.78
N GLU A 43 -12.20 5.81 -5.30
CA GLU A 43 -12.86 5.49 -6.56
C GLU A 43 -13.84 4.33 -6.37
N MET A 44 -15.12 4.61 -6.65
CA MET A 44 -16.18 3.62 -6.56
C MET A 44 -15.88 2.47 -7.51
N ALA A 45 -15.93 1.26 -6.97
CA ALA A 45 -15.89 0.05 -7.78
C ALA A 45 -17.30 -0.53 -7.90
N TYR A 46 -17.64 -0.94 -9.12
CA TYR A 46 -18.84 -1.72 -9.40
C TYR A 46 -18.41 -2.99 -10.14
N GLN A 47 -18.82 -4.16 -9.61
CA GLN A 47 -18.44 -5.46 -10.17
C GLN A 47 -16.92 -5.61 -10.38
N LYS A 48 -16.12 -5.14 -9.41
CA LYS A 48 -14.65 -5.24 -9.41
C LYS A 48 -13.95 -4.51 -10.55
N ARG A 49 -14.62 -3.51 -11.14
CA ARG A 49 -14.00 -2.49 -11.99
C ARG A 49 -14.20 -1.13 -11.35
N LEU A 50 -13.09 -0.41 -11.28
CA LEU A 50 -13.06 1.02 -11.02
C LEU A 50 -13.98 1.70 -12.05
N THR A 51 -14.93 2.49 -11.56
CA THR A 51 -16.04 3.03 -12.38
C THR A 51 -15.75 4.41 -12.95
N GLY A 52 -14.65 5.05 -12.55
CA GLY A 52 -14.36 6.45 -12.80
C GLY A 52 -15.15 7.41 -11.91
N LYS A 53 -16.00 6.92 -10.99
CA LYS A 53 -16.72 7.76 -10.02
C LYS A 53 -15.87 7.94 -8.78
N VAL A 54 -15.32 9.13 -8.61
CA VAL A 54 -14.33 9.43 -7.57
C VAL A 54 -14.88 10.40 -6.54
N GLY A 55 -14.29 10.39 -5.35
CA GLY A 55 -14.54 11.35 -4.28
C GLY A 55 -13.26 11.59 -3.48
N PHE A 56 -13.25 12.65 -2.67
CA PHE A 56 -12.10 13.05 -1.86
C PHE A 56 -12.40 12.87 -0.38
N LEU A 57 -11.43 12.41 0.40
CA LEU A 57 -11.54 12.32 1.86
C LEU A 57 -10.48 13.18 2.55
N GLN A 58 -10.89 14.01 3.49
CA GLN A 58 -10.02 14.48 4.57
C GLN A 58 -10.30 13.65 5.82
N ILE A 59 -9.29 12.99 6.35
CA ILE A 59 -9.29 12.13 7.52
C ILE A 59 -8.60 12.85 8.68
N LYS A 60 -9.26 12.90 9.84
CA LYS A 60 -8.64 13.39 11.08
C LYS A 60 -8.88 12.39 12.21
N GLY A 61 -7.79 11.99 12.87
CA GLY A 61 -7.80 11.05 13.99
C GLY A 61 -7.53 11.72 15.32
N GLY A 62 -8.12 11.22 16.40
CA GLY A 62 -7.80 11.65 17.77
C GLY A 62 -8.65 12.82 18.28
N GLU A 63 -8.85 12.85 19.59
CA GLU A 63 -9.82 13.74 20.25
C GLU A 63 -9.46 15.24 20.16
N SER A 64 -8.21 15.58 19.86
CA SER A 64 -7.79 16.98 19.72
C SER A 64 -8.32 17.66 18.46
N ASN A 65 -8.80 16.88 17.47
CA ASN A 65 -9.20 17.38 16.16
C ASN A 65 -10.68 17.81 16.10
N PHE A 66 -11.50 17.49 17.11
CA PHE A 66 -12.93 17.78 17.08
C PHE A 66 -13.54 17.91 18.47
N TYR A 67 -14.74 18.49 18.55
CA TYR A 67 -15.45 18.72 19.80
C TYR A 67 -16.82 18.05 19.81
N ARG A 68 -17.09 17.22 20.83
CA ARG A 68 -18.40 16.58 21.02
C ARG A 68 -19.42 17.60 21.53
N GLY A 69 -20.48 17.81 20.74
CA GLY A 69 -21.60 18.66 21.09
C GLY A 69 -22.87 17.86 21.38
N ARG A 70 -23.96 18.55 21.71
CA ARG A 70 -25.27 17.91 21.94
C ARG A 70 -25.83 17.20 20.69
N HIS A 71 -25.51 17.70 19.51
CA HIS A 71 -26.15 17.30 18.24
C HIS A 71 -25.21 16.57 17.28
N GLY A 72 -23.96 16.31 17.67
CA GLY A 72 -22.96 15.70 16.81
C GLY A 72 -21.54 16.12 17.18
N VAL A 73 -20.60 15.73 16.33
CA VAL A 73 -19.18 16.06 16.44
C VAL A 73 -18.90 17.32 15.62
N THR A 74 -18.29 18.32 16.25
CA THR A 74 -17.97 19.60 15.60
C THR A 74 -16.52 19.59 15.14
N PHE A 75 -16.31 19.85 13.85
CA PHE A 75 -14.99 19.98 13.24
C PHE A 75 -14.78 21.41 12.76
N TYR A 76 -13.63 21.98 13.11
CA TYR A 76 -13.25 23.36 12.79
C TYR A 76 -12.15 23.36 11.73
N PHE A 77 -12.22 24.32 10.82
CA PHE A 77 -11.25 24.45 9.73
C PHE A 77 -11.11 25.91 9.27
N SER A 78 -9.99 26.20 8.59
CA SER A 78 -9.64 27.54 8.12
C SER A 78 -10.46 27.98 6.91
N GLN A 79 -10.38 29.26 6.56
CA GLN A 79 -10.93 29.79 5.30
C GLN A 79 -10.29 29.09 4.09
N GLU A 80 -8.99 28.83 4.14
CA GLU A 80 -8.24 28.17 3.06
C GLU A 80 -8.77 26.76 2.79
N HIS A 81 -8.93 25.94 3.85
CA HIS A 81 -9.57 24.62 3.73
C HIS A 81 -11.01 24.71 3.23
N LYS A 82 -11.78 25.70 3.68
CA LYS A 82 -13.17 25.89 3.22
C LYS A 82 -13.23 26.10 1.71
N ASP A 83 -12.46 27.07 1.21
CA ASP A 83 -12.49 27.45 -0.19
C ASP A 83 -11.94 26.31 -1.05
N TYR A 84 -10.85 25.69 -0.62
CA TYR A 84 -10.23 24.58 -1.32
C TYR A 84 -11.12 23.33 -1.41
N TRP A 85 -11.71 22.88 -0.29
CA TRP A 85 -12.59 21.69 -0.30
C TRP A 85 -13.89 21.93 -1.07
N LEU A 86 -14.43 23.14 -1.04
CA LEU A 86 -15.61 23.48 -1.85
C LEU A 86 -15.29 23.47 -3.34
N THR A 87 -14.14 24.00 -3.75
CA THR A 87 -13.71 23.96 -5.16
C THR A 87 -13.53 22.53 -5.67
N LEU A 88 -12.85 21.65 -4.91
CA LEU A 88 -12.80 20.22 -5.27
C LEU A 88 -14.19 19.58 -5.26
N GLY A 89 -15.02 20.01 -4.31
CA GLY A 89 -16.43 19.69 -4.18
C GLY A 89 -17.28 20.08 -5.39
N GLU A 90 -16.88 21.01 -6.25
CA GLU A 90 -17.68 21.37 -7.44
C GLU A 90 -17.68 20.25 -8.48
N ARG A 91 -16.63 19.42 -8.50
CA ARG A 91 -16.43 18.35 -9.51
C ARG A 91 -16.73 16.97 -8.98
N ASN A 92 -16.34 16.69 -7.73
CA ASN A 92 -16.53 15.39 -7.11
C ASN A 92 -16.92 15.54 -5.63
N PRO A 93 -17.66 14.59 -5.03
CA PRO A 93 -18.03 14.69 -3.62
C PRO A 93 -16.80 14.78 -2.70
N PHE A 94 -16.81 15.75 -1.78
CA PHE A 94 -15.78 15.91 -0.76
C PHE A 94 -16.30 15.49 0.62
N PHE A 95 -15.59 14.57 1.27
CA PHE A 95 -15.97 14.02 2.56
C PHE A 95 -14.98 14.39 3.66
N ILE A 96 -15.51 14.72 4.83
CA ILE A 96 -14.73 14.82 6.07
C ILE A 96 -14.97 13.56 6.88
N ILE A 97 -13.90 12.90 7.28
CA ILE A 97 -13.89 11.68 8.08
C ILE A 97 -13.20 11.97 9.41
N LEU A 98 -13.86 11.67 10.53
CA LEU A 98 -13.31 11.86 11.86
C LEU A 98 -13.28 10.52 12.60
N ASP A 99 -12.10 10.07 12.97
CA ASP A 99 -11.93 8.86 13.77
C ASP A 99 -11.81 9.21 15.27
N ASP A 100 -12.82 8.79 16.01
CA ASP A 100 -12.93 8.93 17.45
C ASP A 100 -12.48 7.65 18.17
N PHE A 101 -11.19 7.61 18.50
CA PHE A 101 -10.57 6.48 19.20
C PHE A 101 -11.15 6.20 20.58
N SER A 102 -11.74 7.19 21.25
CA SER A 102 -12.28 6.99 22.60
C SER A 102 -13.60 6.22 22.58
N GLU A 103 -14.41 6.43 21.54
CA GLU A 103 -15.68 5.75 21.35
C GLU A 103 -15.59 4.58 20.36
N GLY A 104 -14.46 4.43 19.66
CA GLY A 104 -14.26 3.44 18.60
C GLY A 104 -15.23 3.68 17.44
N LYS A 105 -15.45 4.94 17.08
CA LYS A 105 -16.42 5.34 16.05
C LYS A 105 -15.77 6.25 15.03
N ILE A 106 -16.07 5.98 13.77
CA ILE A 106 -15.65 6.84 12.66
C ILE A 106 -16.90 7.56 12.15
N TYR A 107 -16.82 8.88 12.08
CA TYR A 107 -17.89 9.74 11.59
C TYR A 107 -17.55 10.23 10.18
N TRP A 108 -18.54 10.39 9.32
CA TRP A 108 -18.35 10.94 7.97
C TRP A 108 -19.31 12.08 7.65
N PHE A 109 -18.92 12.96 6.75
CA PHE A 109 -19.75 14.08 6.35
C PHE A 109 -19.47 14.53 4.92
N LEU A 110 -20.51 14.54 4.08
CA LEU A 110 -20.45 15.21 2.78
C LEU A 110 -20.46 16.73 2.97
N LEU A 111 -19.34 17.36 2.67
CA LEU A 111 -19.16 18.79 2.75
C LEU A 111 -19.92 19.49 1.61
N THR A 112 -20.78 20.45 1.96
CA THR A 112 -21.43 21.35 1.00
C THR A 112 -21.50 22.75 1.60
N GLU A 113 -21.56 23.79 0.77
CA GLU A 113 -21.52 25.18 1.25
C GLU A 113 -22.65 25.48 2.24
N GLU A 114 -23.85 24.95 2.02
CA GLU A 114 -25.01 25.23 2.88
C GLU A 114 -24.88 24.66 4.29
N LYS A 115 -23.98 23.69 4.48
CA LYS A 115 -23.74 23.01 5.75
C LYS A 115 -22.59 23.62 6.55
N ILE A 116 -21.87 24.58 5.98
CA ILE A 116 -20.75 25.25 6.64
C ILE A 116 -21.26 26.42 7.49
N VAL A 117 -20.83 26.48 8.74
CA VAL A 117 -21.16 27.58 9.66
C VAL A 117 -19.94 28.46 9.87
N ARG A 118 -20.05 29.74 9.47
CA ARG A 118 -19.03 30.74 9.76
C ARG A 118 -19.02 31.11 11.24
N THR A 119 -17.83 31.15 11.84
CA THR A 119 -17.61 31.68 13.19
C THR A 119 -16.89 33.02 13.12
N SER A 120 -16.51 33.60 14.26
CA SER A 120 -15.77 34.87 14.29
C SER A 120 -14.33 34.78 13.75
N LYS A 121 -13.75 33.57 13.67
CA LYS A 121 -12.35 33.35 13.25
C LYS A 121 -12.15 32.19 12.27
N GLU A 122 -13.02 31.18 12.30
CA GLU A 122 -12.89 29.92 11.55
C GLU A 122 -14.24 29.49 10.94
N PHE A 123 -14.24 28.37 10.24
CA PHE A 123 -15.45 27.67 9.80
C PHE A 123 -15.63 26.39 10.59
N LYS A 124 -16.86 25.92 10.66
CA LYS A 124 -17.16 24.62 11.26
C LYS A 124 -18.25 23.89 10.53
N VAL A 125 -18.23 22.57 10.67
CA VAL A 125 -19.34 21.68 10.37
C VAL A 125 -19.74 20.91 11.62
N ILE A 126 -21.01 20.51 11.68
CA ILE A 126 -21.50 19.61 12.72
C ILE A 126 -21.85 18.30 12.03
N ILE A 127 -21.09 17.25 12.34
CA ILE A 127 -21.29 15.90 11.83
C ILE A 127 -22.29 15.19 12.77
N PRO A 128 -23.50 14.86 12.31
CA PRO A 128 -24.51 14.20 13.14
C PRO A 128 -24.02 12.82 13.63
N TYR A 129 -24.45 12.41 14.82
CA TYR A 129 -24.02 11.12 15.40
C TYR A 129 -24.49 9.90 14.61
N GLU A 130 -25.53 10.06 13.79
CA GLU A 130 -26.05 9.05 12.87
C GLU A 130 -25.20 8.89 11.60
N ASN A 131 -24.25 9.79 11.33
CA ASN A 131 -23.33 9.68 10.21
C ASN A 131 -22.10 8.85 10.58
N LEU A 132 -22.32 7.58 10.89
CA LEU A 132 -21.26 6.62 11.17
C LEU A 132 -20.74 6.02 9.87
N LEU A 133 -19.42 5.91 9.75
CA LEU A 133 -18.75 5.24 8.65
C LEU A 133 -18.72 3.75 9.00
N ASN A 134 -19.80 3.06 8.64
CA ASN A 134 -20.03 1.65 8.88
C ASN A 134 -20.57 0.99 7.60
N VAL A 135 -20.96 -0.28 7.66
CA VAL A 135 -21.49 -1.02 6.51
C VAL A 135 -22.69 -0.32 5.83
N ASP A 136 -23.56 0.35 6.60
CA ASP A 136 -24.72 1.07 6.08
C ASP A 136 -24.35 2.38 5.36
N ALA A 137 -23.13 2.90 5.57
CA ALA A 137 -22.66 4.12 4.92
C ALA A 137 -22.37 3.89 3.44
N ARG A 138 -22.02 2.66 3.03
CA ARG A 138 -21.65 2.32 1.65
C ARG A 138 -22.72 2.75 0.64
N GLU A 139 -23.97 2.34 0.85
CA GLU A 139 -25.09 2.68 -0.06
C GLU A 139 -25.28 4.21 -0.15
N ARG A 140 -25.00 4.95 0.94
CA ARG A 140 -25.09 6.42 0.94
C ARG A 140 -23.95 7.04 0.12
N PHE A 141 -22.72 6.55 0.27
CA PHE A 141 -21.58 6.99 -0.56
C PHE A 141 -21.81 6.66 -2.04
N GLU A 142 -22.29 5.46 -2.37
CA GLU A 142 -22.64 5.04 -3.73
C GLU A 142 -23.66 5.99 -4.35
N ASN A 143 -24.74 6.26 -3.63
CA ASN A 143 -25.78 7.19 -4.09
C ASN A 143 -25.23 8.61 -4.30
N ILE A 144 -24.33 9.09 -3.43
CA ILE A 144 -23.71 10.41 -3.56
C ILE A 144 -22.82 10.46 -4.81
N LEU A 145 -21.94 9.47 -5.01
CA LEU A 145 -20.99 9.42 -6.12
C LEU A 145 -21.66 9.22 -7.48
N VAL A 146 -22.72 8.41 -7.54
CA VAL A 146 -23.47 8.17 -8.79
C VAL A 146 -24.26 9.40 -9.23
N ASN A 147 -24.87 10.10 -8.28
CA ASN A 147 -25.76 11.24 -8.57
C ASN A 147 -25.05 12.59 -8.52
N TYR A 148 -23.73 12.60 -8.30
CA TYR A 148 -22.96 13.84 -8.34
C TYR A 148 -22.92 14.40 -9.77
N PRO A 149 -23.24 15.69 -9.98
CA PRO A 149 -23.25 16.28 -11.31
C PRO A 149 -21.83 16.27 -11.88
N PHE A 150 -21.62 15.51 -12.97
CA PHE A 150 -20.39 15.52 -13.74
C PHE A 150 -20.59 16.44 -14.95
N GLU A 151 -20.06 17.64 -14.93
CA GLU A 151 -19.95 18.48 -16.13
C GLU A 151 -18.72 18.02 -16.91
N ALA A 152 -18.94 17.30 -18.02
CA ALA A 152 -17.86 16.97 -18.94
C ALA A 152 -17.57 18.18 -19.83
N ASP A 153 -16.34 18.70 -19.78
CA ASP A 153 -15.87 19.77 -20.66
C ASP A 153 -15.92 19.33 -22.14
N GLU A 154 -16.34 20.23 -23.03
CA GLU A 154 -16.61 19.94 -24.45
C GLU A 154 -15.36 19.65 -25.31
N ASP A 155 -14.14 19.77 -24.77
CA ASP A 155 -12.89 19.68 -25.54
C ASP A 155 -12.31 18.25 -25.68
N ASP A 156 -12.82 17.25 -24.95
CA ASP A 156 -12.30 15.88 -24.98
C ASP A 156 -12.71 15.04 -26.23
N LYS A 157 -13.43 15.62 -27.19
CA LYS A 157 -13.90 14.91 -28.39
C LYS A 157 -12.82 14.64 -29.45
N VAL A 158 -11.65 15.27 -29.37
CA VAL A 158 -10.66 15.27 -30.47
C VAL A 158 -9.57 14.20 -30.35
N LEU A 159 -9.43 13.52 -29.20
CA LEU A 159 -8.40 12.49 -28.99
C LEU A 159 -8.83 11.06 -29.34
N SER A 160 -10.03 10.86 -29.90
CA SER A 160 -10.60 9.53 -30.16
C SER A 160 -10.09 8.79 -31.42
N ASP A 161 -9.12 9.33 -32.16
CA ASP A 161 -8.71 8.78 -33.46
C ASP A 161 -7.26 8.23 -33.55
N ASN A 162 -6.59 7.96 -32.43
CA ASN A 162 -5.34 7.21 -32.45
C ASN A 162 -5.52 5.76 -31.97
N LYS A 163 -5.80 4.87 -32.93
CA LYS A 163 -5.57 3.43 -32.77
C LYS A 163 -4.08 3.13 -32.57
N SER A 164 -3.67 2.96 -31.32
CA SER A 164 -2.47 2.19 -30.95
C SER A 164 -2.69 1.51 -29.59
N ILE A 165 -3.11 0.25 -29.64
CA ILE A 165 -2.81 -0.82 -28.66
C ILE A 165 -2.87 -0.40 -27.18
N LYS A 166 -4.02 0.07 -26.71
CA LYS A 166 -4.41 0.03 -25.28
C LYS A 166 -5.91 -0.29 -25.22
N ASN A 167 -6.29 -1.15 -24.26
CA ASN A 167 -7.66 -1.57 -23.94
C ASN A 167 -8.36 -2.55 -24.91
N THR A 168 -7.90 -3.80 -24.95
CA THR A 168 -8.87 -4.90 -25.03
C THR A 168 -9.28 -5.26 -23.61
N PRO A 169 -10.54 -5.06 -23.19
CA PRO A 169 -11.02 -5.51 -21.89
C PRO A 169 -10.81 -7.02 -21.81
N PHE A 170 -10.14 -7.49 -20.76
CA PHE A 170 -10.10 -8.92 -20.49
C PHE A 170 -11.53 -9.43 -20.27
N ASP A 171 -11.97 -10.35 -21.13
CA ASP A 171 -13.26 -11.07 -21.00
C ASP A 171 -13.28 -12.04 -19.80
N LEU A 172 -12.20 -12.11 -19.00
CA LEU A 172 -12.04 -13.03 -17.87
C LEU A 172 -12.34 -12.32 -16.55
N GLU A 173 -13.42 -12.73 -15.89
CA GLU A 173 -13.75 -12.37 -14.51
C GLU A 173 -13.20 -13.44 -13.55
N ILE A 174 -12.56 -13.01 -12.45
CA ILE A 174 -12.04 -13.87 -11.38
C ILE A 174 -12.62 -13.39 -10.06
N PHE A 175 -13.33 -14.26 -9.34
CA PHE A 175 -13.89 -13.97 -8.02
C PHE A 175 -13.90 -15.23 -7.15
N TYR A 176 -14.15 -15.06 -5.85
CA TYR A 176 -14.11 -16.14 -4.87
C TYR A 176 -15.49 -16.38 -4.29
N LYS A 177 -15.79 -17.59 -3.81
CA LYS A 177 -17.04 -17.89 -3.09
C LYS A 177 -16.81 -19.01 -2.08
N ILE A 178 -17.64 -19.07 -1.03
CA ILE A 178 -17.68 -20.20 -0.11
C ILE A 178 -18.83 -21.15 -0.48
N ASP A 179 -18.49 -22.42 -0.72
CA ASP A 179 -19.44 -23.51 -0.82
C ASP A 179 -19.49 -24.29 0.49
N VAL A 180 -20.70 -24.57 0.98
CA VAL A 180 -20.94 -25.21 2.30
C VAL A 180 -20.27 -26.59 2.41
N LYS A 181 -20.09 -27.31 1.30
CA LYS A 181 -19.49 -28.66 1.29
C LYS A 181 -18.04 -28.65 0.84
N LYS A 182 -17.66 -27.72 -0.04
CA LYS A 182 -16.35 -27.71 -0.71
C LYS A 182 -15.40 -26.64 -0.19
N GLY A 183 -15.88 -25.70 0.62
CA GLY A 183 -15.09 -24.59 1.12
C GLY A 183 -14.87 -23.49 0.08
N LEU A 184 -13.72 -22.84 0.15
CA LEU A 184 -13.33 -21.74 -0.71
C LEU A 184 -13.15 -22.20 -2.16
N LEU A 185 -13.85 -21.51 -3.06
CA LEU A 185 -13.80 -21.70 -4.50
C LEU A 185 -13.18 -20.47 -5.18
N CYS A 186 -12.29 -20.71 -6.14
CA CYS A 186 -11.94 -19.71 -7.15
C CYS A 186 -12.84 -19.91 -8.37
N CYS A 187 -13.54 -18.87 -8.79
CA CYS A 187 -14.48 -18.90 -9.91
C CYS A 187 -13.92 -18.12 -11.09
N LEU A 188 -13.80 -18.79 -12.24
CA LEU A 188 -13.38 -18.17 -13.49
C LEU A 188 -14.56 -18.08 -14.44
N LYS A 189 -14.82 -16.90 -14.99
CA LYS A 189 -15.91 -16.66 -15.93
C LYS A 189 -15.40 -15.94 -17.17
N GLU A 190 -15.58 -16.57 -18.32
CA GLU A 190 -15.34 -15.97 -19.64
C GLU A 190 -16.65 -15.99 -20.43
N LYS A 191 -17.24 -14.82 -20.68
CA LYS A 191 -18.56 -14.69 -21.34
C LYS A 191 -19.64 -15.55 -20.64
N LYS A 192 -20.07 -16.64 -21.29
CA LYS A 192 -21.06 -17.60 -20.77
C LYS A 192 -20.43 -18.81 -20.10
N ASN A 193 -19.13 -19.04 -20.30
CA ASN A 193 -18.44 -20.17 -19.69
C ASN A 193 -18.04 -19.80 -18.26
N LYS A 194 -18.40 -20.65 -17.30
CA LYS A 194 -18.05 -20.47 -15.89
C LYS A 194 -17.59 -21.80 -15.32
N ILE A 195 -16.43 -21.78 -14.68
CA ILE A 195 -15.87 -22.91 -13.97
C ILE A 195 -15.54 -22.53 -12.52
N ASN A 196 -15.53 -23.51 -11.65
CA ASN A 196 -15.15 -23.37 -10.25
C ASN A 196 -13.99 -24.31 -9.96
N ILE A 197 -13.04 -23.82 -9.17
CA ILE A 197 -11.83 -24.50 -8.73
C ILE A 197 -11.90 -24.58 -7.20
N VAL A 198 -11.81 -25.78 -6.64
CA VAL A 198 -11.84 -25.98 -5.18
C VAL A 198 -10.44 -25.74 -4.62
N LEU A 199 -10.28 -24.82 -3.66
CA LEU A 199 -8.96 -24.47 -3.11
C LEU A 199 -8.59 -25.26 -1.84
N GLY A 200 -9.45 -26.14 -1.35
CA GLY A 200 -9.14 -26.98 -0.18
C GLY A 200 -8.97 -26.20 1.12
N TYR A 201 -9.63 -25.04 1.25
CA TYR A 201 -9.59 -24.19 2.43
C TYR A 201 -10.99 -23.83 2.91
N ASN A 202 -11.21 -23.87 4.23
CA ASN A 202 -12.42 -23.38 4.87
C ASN A 202 -12.02 -22.21 5.77
N PRO A 203 -12.26 -20.96 5.34
CA PRO A 203 -12.01 -19.79 6.17
C PRO A 203 -12.82 -19.86 7.46
N ASP A 204 -12.33 -19.20 8.51
CA ASP A 204 -13.15 -18.95 9.69
C ASP A 204 -14.39 -18.14 9.27
N VAL A 205 -15.51 -18.33 9.96
CA VAL A 205 -16.73 -17.56 9.72
C VAL A 205 -16.46 -16.05 9.83
N ASN A 206 -15.51 -15.68 10.71
CA ASN A 206 -15.11 -14.28 10.90
C ASN A 206 -14.05 -13.79 9.91
N SER A 207 -13.43 -14.66 9.11
CA SER A 207 -12.38 -14.28 8.14
C SER A 207 -12.86 -14.18 6.70
N TRP A 208 -14.15 -14.38 6.43
CA TRP A 208 -14.77 -14.24 5.11
C TRP A 208 -15.82 -13.14 5.08
N ASP A 209 -15.60 -12.13 4.24
CA ASP A 209 -16.59 -11.10 3.96
C ASP A 209 -17.55 -11.57 2.85
N LYS A 210 -18.81 -11.78 3.22
CA LYS A 210 -19.85 -12.25 2.29
C LYS A 210 -20.29 -11.22 1.26
N GLU A 211 -20.16 -9.93 1.55
CA GLU A 211 -20.58 -8.86 0.64
C GLU A 211 -19.53 -8.62 -0.44
N LYS A 212 -18.25 -8.68 -0.07
CA LYS A 212 -17.11 -8.47 -0.96
C LYS A 212 -16.71 -9.74 -1.71
N GLU A 213 -17.12 -10.87 -1.14
CA GLU A 213 -16.67 -12.20 -1.52
C GLU A 213 -15.13 -12.33 -1.44
N GLU A 214 -14.55 -11.88 -0.32
CA GLU A 214 -13.10 -11.82 -0.11
C GLU A 214 -12.72 -12.20 1.33
N LEU A 215 -11.47 -12.61 1.53
CA LEU A 215 -10.93 -12.87 2.86
C LEU A 215 -10.61 -11.56 3.57
N ASP A 216 -10.71 -11.56 4.90
CA ASP A 216 -10.10 -10.54 5.75
C ASP A 216 -8.58 -10.53 5.55
N TRP A 217 -7.93 -9.37 5.57
CA TRP A 217 -6.49 -9.24 5.32
C TRP A 217 -5.61 -9.93 6.39
N LYS A 218 -6.17 -10.19 7.59
CA LYS A 218 -5.54 -10.97 8.64
C LYS A 218 -5.61 -12.48 8.37
N ASP A 219 -6.46 -12.93 7.44
CA ASP A 219 -6.47 -14.32 7.03
C ASP A 219 -5.11 -14.68 6.39
N PRO A 220 -4.47 -15.80 6.79
CA PRO A 220 -3.17 -16.20 6.27
C PRO A 220 -3.10 -16.32 4.74
N TYR A 221 -4.24 -16.53 4.07
CA TYR A 221 -4.29 -16.73 2.62
C TYR A 221 -4.84 -15.53 1.84
N TYR A 222 -5.02 -14.36 2.47
CA TYR A 222 -5.45 -13.15 1.77
C TYR A 222 -4.56 -12.82 0.56
N TYR A 223 -3.26 -12.66 0.79
CA TYR A 223 -2.29 -12.36 -0.28
C TYR A 223 -2.16 -13.50 -1.29
N THR A 224 -2.27 -14.76 -0.84
CA THR A 224 -2.30 -15.93 -1.74
C THR A 224 -3.43 -15.83 -2.77
N LEU A 225 -4.61 -15.33 -2.39
CA LEU A 225 -5.71 -15.11 -3.33
C LEU A 225 -5.46 -13.94 -4.28
N TRP A 226 -4.67 -12.95 -3.87
CA TRP A 226 -4.25 -11.87 -4.76
C TRP A 226 -3.24 -12.40 -5.80
N ASP A 227 -2.21 -13.11 -5.37
CA ASP A 227 -1.21 -13.73 -6.24
C ASP A 227 -1.86 -14.70 -7.23
N LEU A 228 -2.84 -15.48 -6.77
CA LEU A 228 -3.59 -16.41 -7.61
C LEU A 228 -4.34 -15.69 -8.74
N LYS A 229 -4.94 -14.51 -8.48
CA LYS A 229 -5.59 -13.72 -9.52
C LYS A 229 -4.60 -13.31 -10.60
N GLN A 230 -3.39 -12.89 -10.23
CA GLN A 230 -2.35 -12.48 -11.19
C GLN A 230 -1.81 -13.67 -11.97
N PHE A 231 -1.46 -14.75 -11.27
CA PHE A 231 -1.04 -16.01 -11.88
C PHE A 231 -2.02 -16.50 -12.94
N ILE A 232 -3.33 -16.48 -12.65
CA ILE A 232 -4.37 -16.90 -13.58
C ILE A 232 -4.43 -15.97 -14.81
N ARG A 233 -4.32 -14.65 -14.61
CA ARG A 233 -4.33 -13.68 -15.72
C ARG A 233 -3.15 -13.90 -16.66
N ASP A 234 -1.95 -14.06 -16.13
CA ASP A 234 -0.73 -14.29 -16.91
C ASP A 234 -0.79 -15.63 -17.65
N LYS A 235 -1.28 -16.68 -16.97
CA LYS A 235 -1.48 -17.99 -17.60
C LYS A 235 -2.51 -17.91 -18.72
N TYR A 236 -3.64 -17.27 -18.47
CA TYR A 236 -4.71 -17.09 -19.45
C TYR A 236 -4.22 -16.33 -20.68
N LEU A 237 -3.46 -15.25 -20.48
CA LEU A 237 -2.79 -14.49 -21.54
C LEU A 237 -1.84 -15.36 -22.36
N SER A 238 -0.95 -16.10 -21.69
CA SER A 238 0.01 -16.99 -22.34
C SER A 238 -0.68 -18.05 -23.20
N LEU A 239 -1.77 -18.63 -22.69
CA LEU A 239 -2.55 -19.65 -23.38
C LEU A 239 -3.40 -19.08 -24.53
N LYS A 240 -3.96 -17.87 -24.38
CA LYS A 240 -4.63 -17.13 -25.46
C LYS A 240 -3.68 -16.85 -26.61
N LEU A 241 -2.46 -16.37 -26.32
CA LEU A 241 -1.45 -16.09 -27.33
C LEU A 241 -0.98 -17.35 -28.08
N LYS A 242 -1.05 -18.51 -27.43
CA LYS A 242 -0.72 -19.82 -28.02
C LYS A 242 -1.92 -20.49 -28.73
N ASP A 243 -3.06 -19.80 -28.84
CA ASP A 243 -4.30 -20.30 -29.45
C ASP A 243 -4.76 -21.66 -28.86
N VAL A 244 -4.55 -21.83 -27.55
CA VAL A 244 -4.95 -23.05 -26.85
C VAL A 244 -6.46 -23.08 -26.67
N SER A 245 -7.10 -24.18 -27.07
CA SER A 245 -8.52 -24.42 -26.78
C SER A 245 -8.73 -24.85 -25.32
N ASN A 246 -9.90 -24.57 -24.73
CA ASN A 246 -10.25 -24.95 -23.35
C ASN A 246 -9.31 -24.38 -22.27
N ILE A 247 -8.94 -23.10 -22.40
CA ILE A 247 -8.02 -22.39 -21.49
C ILE A 247 -8.46 -22.51 -20.03
N LEU A 248 -9.75 -22.25 -19.74
CA LEU A 248 -10.27 -22.29 -18.37
C LEU A 248 -10.11 -23.68 -17.72
N GLU A 249 -10.41 -24.75 -18.45
CA GLU A 249 -10.23 -26.12 -17.94
C GLU A 249 -8.75 -26.48 -17.73
N SER A 250 -7.86 -25.96 -18.59
CA SER A 250 -6.42 -26.18 -18.43
C SER A 250 -5.89 -25.52 -17.15
N ILE A 251 -6.30 -24.26 -16.90
CA ILE A 251 -5.94 -23.53 -15.68
C ILE A 251 -6.54 -24.24 -14.45
N LYS A 252 -7.79 -24.68 -14.54
CA LYS A 252 -8.44 -25.44 -13.47
C LYS A 252 -7.69 -26.70 -13.12
N TYR A 253 -7.36 -27.53 -14.11
CA TYR A 253 -6.65 -28.79 -13.89
C TYR A 253 -5.29 -28.55 -13.22
N GLU A 254 -4.56 -27.52 -13.66
CA GLU A 254 -3.29 -27.14 -13.06
C GLU A 254 -3.44 -26.75 -11.58
N ILE A 255 -4.40 -25.87 -11.25
CA ILE A 255 -4.62 -25.44 -9.86
C ILE A 255 -5.16 -26.59 -9.00
N GLU A 256 -6.12 -27.39 -9.50
CA GLU A 256 -6.67 -28.55 -8.77
C GLU A 256 -5.60 -29.60 -8.49
N SER A 257 -4.65 -29.82 -9.41
CA SER A 257 -3.52 -30.71 -9.19
C SER A 257 -2.55 -30.19 -8.13
N ILE A 258 -2.38 -28.87 -7.99
CA ILE A 258 -1.52 -28.28 -6.95
C ILE A 258 -2.14 -28.42 -5.56
N VAL A 259 -3.46 -28.20 -5.45
CA VAL A 259 -4.18 -28.18 -4.16
C VAL A 259 -4.63 -29.55 -3.67
N GLU A 260 -4.40 -30.63 -4.44
CA GLU A 260 -4.93 -31.98 -4.16
C GLU A 260 -4.54 -32.52 -2.77
N GLU A 261 -3.31 -32.28 -2.32
CA GLU A 261 -2.81 -32.82 -1.04
C GLU A 261 -2.97 -31.84 0.13
N GLU A 262 -2.55 -30.58 -0.03
CA GLU A 262 -2.45 -29.62 1.09
C GLU A 262 -3.27 -28.34 0.87
N GLY A 263 -4.20 -28.36 -0.09
CA GLY A 263 -5.09 -27.24 -0.37
C GLY A 263 -4.33 -25.97 -0.75
N ILE A 264 -4.87 -24.84 -0.31
CA ILE A 264 -4.35 -23.50 -0.57
C ILE A 264 -2.94 -23.28 0.01
N GLN A 265 -2.52 -24.06 1.00
CA GLN A 265 -1.17 -23.95 1.56
C GLN A 265 -0.11 -24.38 0.55
N LYS A 266 -0.35 -25.49 -0.17
CA LYS A 266 0.55 -25.91 -1.25
C LYS A 266 0.58 -24.87 -2.37
N LEU A 267 -0.58 -24.30 -2.68
CA LEU A 267 -0.73 -23.27 -3.69
C LEU A 267 0.05 -21.99 -3.32
N ALA A 268 0.00 -21.55 -2.07
CA ALA A 268 0.77 -20.40 -1.58
C ALA A 268 2.27 -20.59 -1.85
N GLY A 269 2.81 -21.77 -1.55
CA GLY A 269 4.22 -22.07 -1.83
C GLY A 269 4.56 -22.08 -3.33
N VAL A 270 3.65 -22.58 -4.19
CA VAL A 270 3.84 -22.55 -5.64
C VAL A 270 3.77 -21.12 -6.19
N LEU A 271 2.85 -20.31 -5.69
CA LEU A 271 2.69 -18.91 -6.10
C LEU A 271 3.88 -18.07 -5.64
N PHE A 272 4.40 -18.31 -4.44
CA PHE A 272 5.66 -17.70 -3.98
C PHE A 272 6.83 -18.04 -4.90
N ASP A 273 6.98 -19.31 -5.29
CA ASP A 273 8.04 -19.74 -6.21
C ASP A 273 7.88 -19.17 -7.64
N TRP A 274 6.63 -18.89 -8.05
CA TRP A 274 6.29 -18.28 -9.33
C TRP A 274 6.56 -16.78 -9.33
N ASP A 275 6.10 -16.04 -8.32
CA ASP A 275 6.33 -14.60 -8.20
C ASP A 275 7.82 -14.30 -8.08
N ASN A 276 8.57 -15.20 -7.44
CA ASN A 276 10.02 -15.05 -7.26
C ASN A 276 10.87 -15.72 -8.36
N LEU A 277 10.26 -16.10 -9.49
CA LEU A 277 10.99 -16.68 -10.61
C LEU A 277 11.96 -15.65 -11.22
N GLY A 278 13.25 -16.00 -11.26
CA GLY A 278 14.29 -15.14 -11.84
C GLY A 278 14.90 -14.12 -10.88
N LYS A 279 14.43 -14.06 -9.62
CA LYS A 279 14.93 -13.15 -8.58
C LYS A 279 16.05 -13.73 -7.70
N ASP A 280 16.55 -14.92 -8.05
CA ASP A 280 17.52 -15.72 -7.26
C ASP A 280 17.12 -16.04 -5.81
N ILE A 281 15.85 -15.86 -5.47
CA ILE A 281 15.31 -16.19 -4.14
C ILE A 281 15.14 -17.71 -4.01
N TYR A 282 15.45 -18.23 -2.81
CA TYR A 282 15.32 -19.65 -2.51
C TYR A 282 13.87 -20.12 -2.61
N LYS A 283 13.70 -21.42 -2.85
CA LYS A 283 12.36 -21.99 -3.01
C LYS A 283 11.62 -22.01 -1.68
N TYR A 284 10.30 -21.87 -1.72
CA TYR A 284 9.42 -21.91 -0.55
C TYR A 284 9.70 -23.10 0.37
N LYS A 285 9.96 -24.28 -0.21
CA LYS A 285 10.30 -25.50 0.56
C LYS A 285 11.55 -25.33 1.44
N ASP A 286 12.50 -24.49 1.04
CA ASP A 286 13.73 -24.25 1.79
C ASP A 286 13.47 -23.29 2.96
N PHE A 287 12.61 -22.28 2.80
CA PHE A 287 12.11 -21.46 3.93
C PHE A 287 11.42 -22.32 4.99
N VAL A 288 10.58 -23.26 4.56
CA VAL A 288 9.91 -24.20 5.48
C VAL A 288 10.94 -25.04 6.24
N ARG A 289 11.92 -25.63 5.53
CA ARG A 289 13.00 -26.40 6.17
C ARG A 289 13.79 -25.55 7.17
N ALA A 290 14.06 -24.28 6.85
CA ALA A 290 14.83 -23.39 7.72
C ALA A 290 14.06 -23.11 9.01
N PHE A 291 12.75 -22.84 8.88
CA PHE A 291 11.87 -22.68 10.04
C PHE A 291 11.81 -23.93 10.92
N GLU A 292 11.62 -25.11 10.34
CA GLU A 292 11.54 -26.36 11.09
C GLU A 292 12.89 -26.68 11.79
N GLN A 293 14.02 -26.42 11.14
CA GLN A 293 15.36 -26.54 11.74
C GLN A 293 15.55 -25.60 12.92
N PHE A 294 15.09 -24.35 12.82
CA PHE A 294 15.20 -23.35 13.87
C PHE A 294 14.27 -23.63 15.06
N SER A 295 13.00 -23.90 14.76
CA SER A 295 11.94 -24.02 15.77
C SER A 295 11.85 -25.41 16.41
N GLY A 296 12.36 -26.44 15.73
CA GLY A 296 12.14 -27.84 16.08
C GLY A 296 10.69 -28.29 15.90
N LEU A 297 9.83 -27.46 15.33
CA LEU A 297 8.44 -27.80 15.03
C LEU A 297 8.35 -28.57 13.72
N SER A 298 7.43 -29.53 13.67
CA SER A 298 7.04 -30.20 12.43
C SER A 298 5.82 -29.52 11.80
N LYS A 299 5.69 -29.66 10.49
CA LYS A 299 4.49 -29.31 9.72
C LYS A 299 3.19 -29.68 10.44
N GLY A 300 2.23 -28.77 10.39
CA GLY A 300 0.94 -28.87 11.10
C GLY A 300 0.94 -28.26 12.52
N ARG A 301 2.10 -27.86 13.03
CA ARG A 301 2.23 -27.13 14.33
C ARG A 301 2.32 -25.61 14.16
N TYR A 302 2.28 -25.13 12.92
CA TYR A 302 2.34 -23.73 12.55
C TYR A 302 1.54 -23.51 11.25
N LYS A 303 1.10 -22.26 11.04
CA LYS A 303 0.56 -21.77 9.77
C LYS A 303 1.63 -20.97 9.04
N VAL A 304 1.54 -20.90 7.72
CA VAL A 304 2.50 -20.17 6.88
C VAL A 304 1.74 -19.10 6.10
N ARG A 305 2.30 -17.90 6.04
CA ARG A 305 1.83 -16.78 5.22
C ARG A 305 3.00 -16.29 4.38
N THR A 306 2.78 -16.08 3.08
CA THR A 306 3.80 -15.53 2.17
C THR A 306 3.49 -14.07 1.89
N VAL A 307 4.49 -13.18 2.02
CA VAL A 307 4.33 -11.73 1.79
C VAL A 307 5.56 -11.23 1.03
N GLY A 308 5.37 -10.86 -0.24
CA GLY A 308 6.46 -10.47 -1.12
C GLY A 308 7.55 -11.56 -1.19
N GLN A 309 8.76 -11.20 -0.77
CA GLN A 309 9.93 -12.08 -0.77
C GLN A 309 10.11 -12.84 0.56
N THR A 310 9.28 -12.56 1.57
CA THR A 310 9.39 -13.13 2.91
C THR A 310 8.36 -14.23 3.15
N VAL A 311 8.66 -15.09 4.13
CA VAL A 311 7.75 -16.13 4.60
C VAL A 311 7.56 -16.02 6.10
N GLU A 312 6.32 -15.86 6.52
CA GLU A 312 5.95 -15.77 7.91
C GLU A 312 5.38 -17.08 8.45
N PHE A 313 5.72 -17.40 9.68
CA PHE A 313 5.31 -18.61 10.38
C PHE A 313 4.58 -18.22 11.66
N VAL A 314 3.30 -18.60 11.75
CA VAL A 314 2.45 -18.34 12.91
C VAL A 314 2.31 -19.63 13.71
N THR A 315 2.85 -19.62 14.92
CA THR A 315 2.68 -20.69 15.91
C THR A 315 1.59 -20.30 16.91
N ASN A 316 1.27 -21.15 17.88
CA ASN A 316 0.23 -20.85 18.89
C ASN A 316 0.52 -19.60 19.74
N ASN A 317 1.78 -19.22 19.92
CA ASN A 317 2.17 -18.18 20.87
C ASN A 317 3.07 -17.09 20.26
N LYS A 318 3.53 -17.28 19.03
CA LYS A 318 4.60 -16.47 18.42
C LYS A 318 4.44 -16.41 16.91
N LYS A 319 4.78 -15.26 16.35
CA LYS A 319 4.91 -15.02 14.92
C LYS A 319 6.39 -14.86 14.58
N TYR A 320 6.81 -15.51 13.51
CA TYR A 320 8.17 -15.40 12.99
C TYR A 320 8.14 -14.95 11.54
N VAL A 321 9.14 -14.16 11.15
CA VAL A 321 9.40 -13.81 9.75
C VAL A 321 10.74 -14.38 9.35
N ILE A 322 10.78 -15.04 8.21
CA ILE A 322 12.01 -15.47 7.56
C ILE A 322 12.21 -14.67 6.28
N ASP A 323 13.42 -14.16 6.12
CA ASP A 323 13.89 -13.48 4.92
C ASP A 323 15.26 -14.06 4.51
N THR A 324 15.75 -13.67 3.33
CA THR A 324 17.08 -13.97 2.83
C THR A 324 17.75 -12.71 2.32
N TYR A 325 19.06 -12.80 2.10
CA TYR A 325 19.81 -11.70 1.48
C TYR A 325 19.23 -11.34 0.12
N GLN A 326 18.95 -12.34 -0.72
CA GLN A 326 18.33 -12.15 -2.04
C GLN A 326 16.94 -11.51 -1.95
N GLY A 327 16.14 -11.89 -0.94
CA GLY A 327 14.82 -11.31 -0.71
C GLY A 327 14.90 -9.82 -0.38
N LYS A 328 15.70 -9.47 0.62
CA LYS A 328 15.94 -8.07 1.03
C LYS A 328 16.56 -7.23 -0.08
N THR A 329 17.58 -7.74 -0.78
CA THR A 329 18.17 -7.05 -1.94
C THR A 329 17.13 -6.78 -3.03
N TRP A 330 16.23 -7.74 -3.31
CA TRP A 330 15.19 -7.54 -4.32
C TRP A 330 14.16 -6.50 -3.91
N GLU A 331 13.75 -6.50 -2.65
CA GLU A 331 12.89 -5.45 -2.07
C GLU A 331 13.54 -4.08 -2.24
N LEU A 332 14.79 -3.92 -1.79
CA LEU A 332 15.55 -2.66 -1.91
C LEU A 332 15.67 -2.22 -3.38
N LYS A 333 15.99 -3.13 -4.31
CA LYS A 333 16.03 -2.82 -5.75
C LYS A 333 14.68 -2.31 -6.24
N THR A 334 13.60 -2.97 -5.83
CA THR A 334 12.24 -2.56 -6.21
C THR A 334 11.93 -1.15 -5.71
N LEU A 335 12.31 -0.82 -4.47
CA LEU A 335 12.08 0.51 -3.88
C LEU A 335 12.93 1.60 -4.55
N ILE A 336 14.23 1.34 -4.73
CA ILE A 336 15.20 2.32 -5.24
C ILE A 336 15.04 2.53 -6.75
N GLU A 337 14.86 1.47 -7.55
CA GLU A 337 14.77 1.59 -9.01
C GLU A 337 13.45 2.18 -9.49
N ASN A 338 12.36 1.95 -8.75
CA ASN A 338 11.05 2.53 -9.04
C ASN A 338 10.83 3.89 -8.36
N GLU A 339 11.80 4.38 -7.59
CA GLU A 339 11.71 5.64 -6.85
C GLU A 339 10.47 5.69 -5.95
N CYS A 340 10.29 4.61 -5.18
CA CYS A 340 9.23 4.48 -4.19
C CYS A 340 9.56 5.33 -2.95
N TYR A 341 9.50 6.67 -3.09
CA TYR A 341 9.95 7.61 -2.05
C TYR A 341 9.32 7.32 -0.68
N GLU A 342 8.03 7.01 -0.64
CA GLU A 342 7.33 6.76 0.62
C GLU A 342 7.69 5.41 1.24
N GLU A 343 7.74 4.35 0.45
CA GLU A 343 8.12 3.05 0.95
C GLU A 343 9.60 3.02 1.36
N ILE A 344 10.46 3.85 0.75
CA ILE A 344 11.82 4.10 1.28
C ILE A 344 11.73 4.73 2.67
N TYR A 345 10.82 5.69 2.88
CA TYR A 345 10.59 6.31 4.19
C TYR A 345 10.04 5.33 5.24
N THR A 346 9.13 4.42 4.87
CA THR A 346 8.42 3.55 5.83
C THR A 346 8.98 2.15 5.98
N GLU A 347 9.59 1.58 4.94
CA GLU A 347 10.02 0.18 4.88
C GLU A 347 11.54 0.01 4.98
N THR A 348 12.30 1.11 5.06
CA THR A 348 13.76 1.06 5.27
C THR A 348 14.18 1.80 6.55
N ASP A 349 15.34 1.43 7.08
CA ASP A 349 15.86 1.93 8.35
C ASP A 349 16.87 3.07 8.10
N GLU A 350 16.60 4.23 8.69
CA GLU A 350 17.42 5.42 8.49
C GLU A 350 18.82 5.26 9.06
N TYR A 351 18.97 4.49 10.15
CA TYR A 351 20.27 4.23 10.75
C TYR A 351 21.14 3.40 9.82
N ILE A 352 20.58 2.40 9.15
CA ILE A 352 21.35 1.56 8.22
C ILE A 352 21.87 2.39 7.04
N TRP A 353 21.01 3.22 6.42
CA TRP A 353 21.47 4.09 5.34
C TRP A 353 22.48 5.14 5.80
N SER A 354 22.37 5.60 7.05
CA SER A 354 23.33 6.52 7.64
C SER A 354 24.70 5.87 7.83
N GLU A 355 24.77 4.62 8.30
CA GLU A 355 26.03 3.88 8.42
C GLU A 355 26.70 3.69 7.05
N ILE A 356 25.92 3.28 6.03
CA ILE A 356 26.41 3.16 4.63
C ILE A 356 26.95 4.49 4.12
N TYR A 357 26.26 5.60 4.41
CA TYR A 357 26.73 6.93 4.02
C TYR A 357 28.06 7.29 4.70
N LEU A 358 28.17 7.05 6.01
CA LEU A 358 29.31 7.47 6.83
C LEU A 358 30.63 6.77 6.45
N ASP A 359 30.56 5.56 5.90
CA ASP A 359 31.74 4.82 5.44
C ASP A 359 32.43 5.49 4.24
N GLY A 360 31.65 6.08 3.33
CA GLY A 360 32.18 6.78 2.15
C GLY A 360 32.27 8.29 2.33
N GLY A 361 31.20 8.90 2.86
CA GLY A 361 30.93 10.32 2.76
C GLY A 361 30.80 10.79 1.31
N ILE A 362 30.13 11.92 1.09
CA ILE A 362 30.08 12.55 -0.23
C ILE A 362 30.38 14.03 -0.05
N GLU A 363 31.31 14.57 -0.82
CA GLU A 363 31.59 16.00 -0.80
C GLU A 363 30.36 16.80 -1.24
N LYS A 364 30.11 17.94 -0.59
CA LYS A 364 28.94 18.79 -0.88
C LYS A 364 28.79 19.14 -2.35
N ILE A 365 29.91 19.37 -3.02
CA ILE A 365 29.97 19.74 -4.44
C ILE A 365 29.49 18.63 -5.37
N ASP A 366 29.55 17.37 -4.94
CA ASP A 366 29.08 16.22 -5.68
C ASP A 366 27.65 15.82 -5.28
N PHE A 367 27.28 16.00 -4.01
CA PHE A 367 25.97 15.59 -3.50
C PHE A 367 24.84 16.58 -3.83
N ILE A 368 24.99 17.86 -3.47
CA ILE A 368 23.91 18.85 -3.53
C ILE A 368 23.35 19.02 -4.94
N PRO A 369 24.16 19.11 -6.02
CA PRO A 369 23.63 19.22 -7.37
C PRO A 369 22.79 18.01 -7.80
N LYS A 370 23.19 16.79 -7.40
CA LYS A 370 22.45 15.56 -7.70
C LYS A 370 21.18 15.45 -6.86
N MET A 371 21.24 15.87 -5.60
CA MET A 371 20.07 15.92 -4.74
C MET A 371 19.03 16.91 -5.25
N LEU A 372 19.48 18.06 -5.78
CA LEU A 372 18.59 19.03 -6.42
C LEU A 372 17.88 18.42 -7.63
N GLU A 373 18.60 17.68 -8.49
CA GLU A 373 18.00 16.96 -9.63
C GLU A 373 16.95 15.93 -9.18
N GLN A 374 17.24 15.16 -8.12
CA GLN A 374 16.28 14.21 -7.55
C GLN A 374 15.06 14.92 -6.95
N TRP A 375 15.26 16.05 -6.26
CA TRP A 375 14.18 16.86 -5.72
C TRP A 375 13.27 17.43 -6.83
N GLU A 376 13.85 17.95 -7.91
CA GLU A 376 13.09 18.42 -9.08
C GLU A 376 12.28 17.27 -9.69
N ARG A 377 12.90 16.09 -9.83
CA ARG A 377 12.23 14.89 -10.36
C ARG A 377 11.06 14.42 -9.51
N TYR A 378 11.21 14.38 -8.19
CA TYR A 378 10.14 14.05 -7.25
C TYR A 378 8.93 14.97 -7.46
N TRP A 379 9.17 16.28 -7.46
CA TRP A 379 8.11 17.25 -7.67
C TRP A 379 7.49 17.14 -9.08
N ASP A 380 8.28 17.01 -10.14
CA ASP A 380 7.74 16.84 -11.49
C ASP A 380 6.90 15.57 -11.64
N GLN A 381 7.32 14.46 -11.03
CA GLN A 381 6.54 13.22 -11.01
C GLN A 381 5.23 13.40 -10.27
N LEU A 382 5.25 14.06 -9.12
CA LEU A 382 4.01 14.41 -8.44
C LEU A 382 3.15 15.31 -9.30
N TYR A 383 3.59 16.51 -9.68
CA TYR A 383 2.79 17.42 -10.50
C TYR A 383 2.14 16.71 -11.70
N ARG A 384 2.87 15.81 -12.40
CA ARG A 384 2.30 14.98 -13.47
C ARG A 384 1.25 13.98 -13.00
N GLN A 385 1.55 13.14 -12.01
CA GLN A 385 0.58 12.18 -11.46
C GLN A 385 -0.71 12.89 -11.03
N VAL A 386 -0.58 14.15 -10.70
CA VAL A 386 -1.59 14.95 -10.03
C VAL A 386 -2.46 15.66 -11.02
N GLU A 387 -1.83 16.27 -12.01
CA GLU A 387 -2.48 16.75 -13.22
C GLU A 387 -3.25 15.61 -13.91
N GLU A 388 -2.66 14.41 -14.02
CA GLU A 388 -3.31 13.24 -14.65
C GLU A 388 -4.52 12.72 -13.85
N ASN A 389 -4.47 12.72 -12.51
CA ASN A 389 -5.53 12.14 -11.68
C ASN A 389 -6.61 13.16 -11.27
N VAL A 390 -6.25 14.45 -11.18
CA VAL A 390 -7.10 15.49 -10.57
C VAL A 390 -7.20 16.77 -11.43
N GLY A 391 -6.26 17.03 -12.33
CA GLY A 391 -6.31 18.13 -13.31
C GLY A 391 -5.93 19.52 -12.79
N GLU A 392 -5.68 19.69 -11.49
CA GLU A 392 -5.22 20.94 -10.88
C GLU A 392 -4.03 20.68 -9.94
N THR A 393 -2.99 21.52 -10.00
CA THR A 393 -1.74 21.36 -9.24
C THR A 393 -1.43 22.51 -8.27
N SER A 394 -2.34 23.48 -8.11
CA SER A 394 -2.10 24.75 -7.39
C SER A 394 -1.69 24.59 -5.92
N HIS A 395 -2.24 23.58 -5.24
CA HIS A 395 -1.94 23.26 -3.84
C HIS A 395 -0.50 22.70 -3.66
N LEU A 396 0.11 22.16 -4.72
CA LEU A 396 1.49 21.70 -4.70
C LEU A 396 2.50 22.83 -4.54
N ASP A 397 2.15 24.03 -5.00
CA ASP A 397 3.08 25.16 -5.03
C ASP A 397 3.55 25.53 -3.62
N SER A 398 2.63 25.55 -2.65
CA SER A 398 2.95 25.84 -1.24
C SER A 398 3.83 24.74 -0.62
N MET A 399 3.53 23.48 -0.95
CA MET A 399 4.33 22.36 -0.47
C MET A 399 5.73 22.35 -1.05
N LYS A 400 5.84 22.55 -2.37
CA LYS A 400 7.11 22.65 -3.07
C LYS A 400 7.93 23.81 -2.51
N GLU A 401 7.30 24.94 -2.16
CA GLU A 401 7.97 26.05 -1.49
C GLU A 401 8.47 25.68 -0.07
N SER A 402 7.69 24.94 0.72
CA SER A 402 8.12 24.43 2.04
C SER A 402 9.29 23.46 1.92
N SER A 403 9.17 22.48 1.03
CA SER A 403 10.19 21.50 0.70
C SER A 403 11.48 22.19 0.23
N TRP A 404 11.35 23.21 -0.61
CA TRP A 404 12.48 24.03 -1.07
C TRP A 404 13.20 24.74 0.08
N LYS A 405 12.46 25.34 1.01
CA LYS A 405 13.06 25.98 2.20
C LYS A 405 13.84 24.98 3.04
N ARG A 406 13.34 23.76 3.21
CA ARG A 406 14.03 22.70 3.95
C ARG A 406 15.23 22.14 3.19
N PHE A 407 15.15 22.03 1.87
CA PHE A 407 16.32 21.74 1.03
C PHE A 407 17.42 22.81 1.20
N GLN A 408 17.07 24.10 1.27
CA GLN A 408 18.03 25.17 1.52
C GLN A 408 18.66 25.09 2.92
N ILE A 409 17.88 24.71 3.94
CA ILE A 409 18.39 24.46 5.30
C ILE A 409 19.34 23.25 5.30
N PHE A 410 18.98 22.20 4.56
CA PHE A 410 19.82 21.03 4.36
C PHE A 410 21.17 21.40 3.73
N GLU A 411 21.14 22.11 2.60
CA GLU A 411 22.34 22.58 1.90
C GLU A 411 23.22 23.46 2.80
N ALA A 412 22.60 24.39 3.56
CA ALA A 412 23.33 25.29 4.44
C ALA A 412 24.06 24.54 5.57
N GLY A 413 23.45 23.48 6.11
CA GLY A 413 24.02 22.68 7.21
C GLY A 413 24.92 21.51 6.80
N TYR A 414 25.03 21.23 5.50
CA TYR A 414 25.69 20.03 4.98
C TYR A 414 27.09 19.76 5.57
N ASP A 415 27.95 20.78 5.55
CA ASP A 415 29.37 20.65 5.95
C ASP A 415 29.55 20.51 7.47
N ASP A 416 28.54 20.88 8.26
CA ASP A 416 28.61 20.95 9.72
C ASP A 416 28.14 19.66 10.42
N ILE A 417 27.39 18.80 9.72
CA ILE A 417 26.61 17.72 10.35
C ILE A 417 27.24 16.34 10.15
N GLY A 418 27.99 16.15 9.05
CA GLY A 418 28.68 14.89 8.74
C GLY A 418 27.74 13.78 8.25
N ASP A 419 26.71 13.43 9.01
CA ASP A 419 25.70 12.42 8.64
C ASP A 419 24.49 13.07 7.96
N ILE A 420 24.55 13.16 6.64
CA ILE A 420 23.55 13.89 5.85
C ILE A 420 22.27 13.07 5.63
N ILE A 421 22.33 11.73 5.72
CA ILE A 421 21.13 10.89 5.60
C ILE A 421 20.25 11.08 6.83
N ARG A 422 20.85 10.95 8.02
CA ARG A 422 20.15 11.25 9.27
C ARG A 422 19.69 12.70 9.34
N TYR A 423 20.48 13.64 8.84
CA TYR A 423 20.07 15.04 8.82
C TYR A 423 18.80 15.26 7.99
N ALA A 424 18.73 14.66 6.80
CA ALA A 424 17.55 14.74 5.95
C ALA A 424 16.31 14.14 6.64
N TRP A 425 16.47 13.04 7.39
CA TRP A 425 15.40 12.44 8.21
C TRP A 425 14.94 13.37 9.35
N GLU A 426 15.89 13.94 10.11
CA GLU A 426 15.61 14.82 11.25
C GLU A 426 14.93 16.15 10.86
N LEU A 427 15.13 16.61 9.61
CA LEU A 427 14.42 17.78 9.08
C LEU A 427 12.91 17.55 8.93
N GLY A 428 12.42 16.31 9.10
CA GLY A 428 11.01 16.00 9.34
C GLY A 428 10.10 16.21 8.12
N ASP A 429 10.64 16.05 6.92
CA ASP A 429 9.90 15.98 5.67
C ASP A 429 9.91 14.55 5.14
N MET A 430 8.76 14.09 4.64
CA MET A 430 8.61 12.71 4.17
C MET A 430 9.41 12.46 2.88
N GLU A 431 9.73 13.50 2.10
CA GLU A 431 10.44 13.38 0.83
C GLU A 431 11.95 13.59 0.92
N LEU A 432 12.45 14.36 1.90
CA LEU A 432 13.84 14.78 1.89
C LEU A 432 14.80 13.63 2.22
N TYR A 433 14.44 12.77 3.16
CA TYR A 433 15.19 11.56 3.48
C TYR A 433 15.26 10.57 2.31
N PRO A 434 14.13 10.18 1.68
CA PRO A 434 14.18 9.31 0.51
C PRO A 434 14.94 9.93 -0.66
N ILE A 435 14.82 11.24 -0.89
CA ILE A 435 15.61 11.95 -1.91
C ILE A 435 17.11 11.85 -1.59
N ALA A 436 17.50 12.00 -0.32
CA ALA A 436 18.90 11.86 0.10
C ALA A 436 19.42 10.44 -0.12
N VAL A 437 18.64 9.41 0.26
CA VAL A 437 18.96 7.99 0.03
C VAL A 437 19.11 7.70 -1.46
N LEU A 438 18.13 8.10 -2.29
CA LEU A 438 18.20 7.91 -3.75
C LEU A 438 19.40 8.64 -4.37
N THR A 439 19.73 9.83 -3.87
CA THR A 439 20.92 10.59 -4.31
C THR A 439 22.20 9.84 -3.99
N MET A 440 22.34 9.34 -2.76
CA MET A 440 23.47 8.50 -2.36
C MET A 440 23.57 7.25 -3.23
N MET A 441 22.46 6.54 -3.44
CA MET A 441 22.37 5.35 -4.30
C MET A 441 22.63 5.64 -5.78
N ASN A 442 22.56 6.90 -6.22
CA ASN A 442 22.92 7.33 -7.56
C ASN A 442 24.40 7.74 -7.70
N ILE A 443 25.12 7.83 -6.58
CA ILE A 443 26.53 8.21 -6.53
C ILE A 443 27.40 7.00 -6.21
N PHE A 444 27.00 6.22 -5.20
CA PHE A 444 27.68 4.99 -4.80
C PHE A 444 27.36 3.82 -5.73
N ASP A 445 28.17 2.76 -5.62
CA ASP A 445 27.88 1.50 -6.28
C ASP A 445 26.66 0.85 -5.58
N ARG A 446 25.54 0.79 -6.30
CA ARG A 446 24.28 0.29 -5.75
C ARG A 446 24.37 -1.13 -5.23
N GLU A 447 25.10 -2.02 -5.92
CA GLU A 447 25.21 -3.42 -5.49
C GLU A 447 25.96 -3.49 -4.16
N CYS A 448 27.04 -2.73 -4.00
CA CYS A 448 27.74 -2.59 -2.72
C CYS A 448 26.82 -2.07 -1.60
N CYS A 449 26.05 -1.01 -1.88
CA CYS A 449 25.12 -0.47 -0.88
C CYS A 449 24.01 -1.45 -0.49
N TYR A 450 23.47 -2.23 -1.43
CA TYR A 450 22.50 -3.29 -1.10
C TYR A 450 23.14 -4.38 -0.23
N GLU A 451 24.38 -4.73 -0.51
CA GLU A 451 25.13 -5.70 0.28
C GLU A 451 25.34 -5.20 1.72
N GLU A 452 25.85 -3.98 1.88
CA GLU A 452 26.07 -3.35 3.19
C GLU A 452 24.76 -3.18 3.97
N TYR A 453 23.66 -2.81 3.29
CA TYR A 453 22.36 -2.71 3.92
C TYR A 453 21.91 -4.06 4.49
N CYS A 454 22.02 -5.12 3.69
CA CYS A 454 21.62 -6.46 4.13
C CYS A 454 22.54 -6.96 5.26
N GLU A 455 23.83 -6.63 5.24
CA GLU A 455 24.75 -6.95 6.33
C GLU A 455 24.33 -6.25 7.63
N CYS A 456 24.04 -4.95 7.57
CA CYS A 456 23.57 -4.18 8.72
C CYS A 456 22.21 -4.68 9.24
N GLU A 457 21.25 -4.93 8.36
CA GLU A 457 19.91 -5.44 8.74
C GLU A 457 20.01 -6.78 9.46
N PHE A 458 20.78 -7.73 8.91
CA PHE A 458 20.79 -9.11 9.40
C PHE A 458 21.85 -9.39 10.48
N TYR A 459 22.96 -8.65 10.50
CA TYR A 459 24.07 -8.87 11.44
C TYR A 459 24.32 -7.68 12.38
N GLY A 460 23.78 -6.48 12.10
CA GLY A 460 23.98 -5.29 12.92
C GLY A 460 23.18 -5.26 14.23
N GLY A 461 22.09 -6.03 14.32
CA GLY A 461 21.17 -6.05 15.48
C GLY A 461 21.03 -7.39 16.20
N VAL A 462 20.36 -7.39 17.36
CA VAL A 462 19.99 -8.61 18.13
C VAL A 462 18.67 -9.26 17.70
N THR A 463 18.01 -8.69 16.67
CA THR A 463 16.65 -9.04 16.23
C THR A 463 16.62 -10.27 15.33
N TRP A 464 17.52 -10.34 14.34
CA TRP A 464 17.60 -11.44 13.39
C TRP A 464 18.56 -12.55 13.86
N LYS A 465 18.25 -13.79 13.51
CA LYS A 465 19.09 -14.97 13.74
C LYS A 465 19.34 -15.69 12.42
N SER A 466 20.60 -16.02 12.13
CA SER A 466 20.99 -16.76 10.93
C SER A 466 20.70 -18.26 11.06
N ILE A 467 20.23 -18.89 9.98
CA ILE A 467 20.02 -20.33 9.83
C ILE A 467 20.72 -20.77 8.54
N CYS A 468 21.64 -21.73 8.64
CA CYS A 468 22.24 -22.40 7.48
C CYS A 468 21.65 -23.81 7.33
N LEU A 469 21.01 -24.09 6.19
CA LEU A 469 20.32 -25.37 5.96
C LEU A 469 21.26 -26.57 5.76
N ASP A 470 22.47 -26.34 5.26
CA ASP A 470 23.37 -27.41 4.81
C ASP A 470 24.64 -27.55 5.69
N ASN A 471 24.71 -26.80 6.80
CA ASN A 471 25.81 -26.82 7.79
C ASN A 471 27.22 -26.70 7.17
N ASN A 472 27.35 -25.98 6.05
CA ASN A 472 28.59 -25.65 5.38
C ASN A 472 28.66 -24.14 5.15
N ASP A 473 29.87 -23.60 5.00
CA ASP A 473 30.11 -22.16 4.80
C ASP A 473 29.57 -21.66 3.44
N GLU A 474 29.21 -22.56 2.52
CA GLU A 474 28.58 -22.28 1.22
C GLU A 474 27.07 -22.58 1.21
N GLY A 475 26.46 -22.80 2.38
CA GLY A 475 25.08 -23.22 2.51
C GLY A 475 24.07 -22.09 2.25
N LYS A 476 22.80 -22.45 2.10
CA LYS A 476 21.71 -21.47 2.00
C LYS A 476 21.48 -20.81 3.35
N PHE A 477 21.68 -19.50 3.42
CA PHE A 477 21.44 -18.69 4.61
C PHE A 477 20.04 -18.09 4.61
N PHE A 478 19.37 -18.22 5.73
CA PHE A 478 18.09 -17.60 6.04
C PHE A 478 18.23 -16.79 7.31
N TYR A 479 17.46 -15.73 7.45
CA TYR A 479 17.43 -14.90 8.64
C TYR A 479 16.03 -14.95 9.21
N ILE A 480 15.91 -15.22 10.51
CA ILE A 480 14.62 -15.29 11.20
C ILE A 480 14.56 -14.27 12.33
N LYS A 481 13.44 -13.55 12.45
CA LYS A 481 13.11 -12.75 13.63
C LYS A 481 11.73 -13.11 14.16
N GLU A 482 11.56 -12.96 15.47
CA GLU A 482 10.25 -13.01 16.11
C GLU A 482 9.60 -11.63 15.98
N GLN A 483 8.32 -11.57 15.60
CA GLN A 483 7.54 -10.35 15.60
C GLN A 483 6.73 -10.26 16.89
N ASP A 484 6.84 -9.12 17.57
CA ASP A 484 5.91 -8.76 18.64
C ASP A 484 4.52 -8.47 18.04
N GLU A 485 3.45 -8.92 18.71
CA GLU A 485 2.05 -8.78 18.26
C GLU A 485 1.58 -7.33 18.12
#